data_AF-A0A1G5KHU9-F1
#
_entry.id   AF-A0A1G5KHU9-F1
#
_cell.length_a   1.000
_cell.length_b   1.000
_cell.length_c   1.000
_cell.angle_alpha   90.00
_cell.angle_beta   90.00
_cell.angle_gamma   90.00
#
_symmetry.space_group_name_H-M   'P 1'
#
loop_
_entity.id
_entity.type
_entity.pdbx_description
1 polymer ?
#
loop_
_entity_poly.entity_id
_entity_poly.type
_entity_poly.pdbx_seq_one_letter_code
_entity_poly.pdbx_strand_id
1 'polypeptide(L)'
;MSVGLYRYSGELDDRESELTLSENISTQDFYDEHWERAIHELGILIIQDGSEIAFHQLGDALDELERLREWAIQRLEGADLEYMKGRVEHLQRILPNAFDSEEVILYIF
;
A
#
# COMPACT_ATOMS: atom_id res chain seq x y z
N MET A 1 2.87 3.97 15.73
CA MET A 1 1.85 3.32 14.87
C MET A 1 2.41 3.25 13.46
N SER A 2 1.79 2.51 12.57
CA SER A 2 2.31 2.27 11.22
C SER A 2 1.16 2.06 10.26
N VAL A 3 1.28 2.59 9.05
CA VAL A 3 0.36 2.30 7.96
C VAL A 3 0.69 0.91 7.41
N GLY A 4 -0.31 0.07 7.24
CA GLY A 4 -0.22 -1.32 6.82
C GLY A 4 -1.28 -1.69 5.78
N LEU A 5 -1.03 -2.78 5.08
CA LEU A 5 -1.91 -3.44 4.12
C LEU A 5 -2.47 -4.70 4.76
N TYR A 6 -3.79 -4.81 4.76
CA TYR A 6 -4.51 -5.87 5.46
C TYR A 6 -5.49 -6.59 4.55
N ARG A 7 -5.69 -7.88 4.83
CA ARG A 7 -6.75 -8.70 4.24
C ARG A 7 -7.46 -9.47 5.34
N TYR A 8 -8.77 -9.55 5.23
CA TYR A 8 -9.62 -10.30 6.15
C TYR A 8 -10.29 -11.47 5.43
N SER A 9 -10.63 -12.55 6.14
CA SER A 9 -11.30 -13.74 5.57
C SER A 9 -12.77 -13.50 5.22
N GLY A 10 -13.35 -12.40 5.68
CA GLY A 10 -14.68 -11.90 5.33
C GLY A 10 -14.70 -10.37 5.29
N GLU A 11 -15.88 -9.78 5.45
CA GLU A 11 -15.99 -8.31 5.58
C GLU A 11 -15.34 -7.82 6.87
N LEU A 12 -14.89 -6.56 6.89
CA LEU A 12 -14.20 -5.97 8.05
C LEU A 12 -15.08 -5.98 9.32
N ASP A 13 -16.39 -5.80 9.16
CA ASP A 13 -17.37 -5.70 10.26
C ASP A 13 -17.95 -7.05 10.71
N ASP A 14 -17.58 -8.14 10.05
CA ASP A 14 -18.03 -9.47 10.46
C ASP A 14 -17.29 -9.94 11.71
N ARG A 15 -18.02 -10.45 12.69
CA ARG A 15 -17.46 -10.89 13.98
C ARG A 15 -16.57 -12.11 13.86
N GLU A 16 -16.79 -12.90 12.81
CA GLU A 16 -16.00 -14.10 12.51
C GLU A 16 -14.85 -13.80 11.52
N SER A 17 -14.68 -12.54 11.14
CA SER A 17 -13.62 -12.11 10.22
C SER A 17 -12.25 -12.20 10.88
N GLU A 18 -11.33 -12.93 10.25
CA GLU A 18 -9.98 -13.11 10.74
C GLU A 18 -8.97 -12.40 9.82
N LEU A 19 -7.93 -11.82 10.43
CA LEU A 19 -6.83 -11.21 9.69
C LEU A 19 -5.99 -12.28 8.99
N THR A 20 -5.98 -12.28 7.66
CA THR A 20 -5.30 -13.28 6.83
C THR A 20 -4.07 -12.76 6.11
N LEU A 21 -3.89 -11.43 6.03
CA LEU A 21 -2.67 -10.76 5.55
C LEU A 21 -2.42 -9.51 6.41
N SER A 22 -1.17 -9.28 6.76
CA SER A 22 -0.75 -8.07 7.48
C SER A 22 0.66 -7.70 7.03
N GLU A 23 0.75 -6.75 6.12
CA GLU A 23 2.02 -6.23 5.63
C GLU A 23 2.19 -4.79 6.06
N ASN A 24 3.37 -4.43 6.55
CA ASN A 24 3.65 -3.02 6.79
C ASN A 24 3.66 -2.25 5.45
N ILE A 25 3.31 -0.98 5.41
CA ILE A 25 3.60 -0.09 4.27
C ILE A 25 4.74 0.81 4.68
N SER A 26 4.58 1.49 5.82
CA SER A 26 5.55 2.43 6.35
C SER A 26 5.37 2.59 7.86
N THR A 27 6.36 3.13 8.57
CA THR A 27 6.10 3.74 9.88
C THR A 27 5.23 4.99 9.70
N GLN A 28 4.49 5.41 10.74
CA GLN A 28 3.67 6.62 10.67
C GLN A 28 4.53 7.85 10.32
N ASP A 29 5.61 8.08 11.06
CA ASP A 29 6.46 9.26 10.86
C ASP A 29 7.00 9.34 9.42
N PHE A 30 7.43 8.22 8.84
CA PHE A 30 7.92 8.18 7.46
C PHE A 30 6.78 8.31 6.44
N TYR A 31 5.59 7.82 6.78
CA TYR A 31 4.41 7.95 5.94
C TYR A 31 4.00 9.43 5.81
N ASP A 32 3.85 10.10 6.95
CA ASP A 32 3.47 11.51 7.02
C ASP A 32 4.51 12.41 6.33
N GLU A 33 5.81 12.10 6.48
CA GLU A 33 6.88 12.92 5.91
C GLU A 33 7.05 12.72 4.39
N HIS A 34 6.96 11.48 3.90
CA HIS A 34 7.32 11.15 2.51
C HIS A 34 6.17 10.61 1.69
N TRP A 35 5.38 9.66 2.21
CA TRP A 35 4.30 9.04 1.45
C TRP A 35 3.16 10.02 1.21
N GLU A 36 2.65 10.71 2.23
CA GLU A 36 1.57 11.69 2.07
C GLU A 36 1.95 12.77 1.05
N ARG A 37 3.20 13.25 1.12
CA ARG A 37 3.72 14.22 0.17
C ARG A 37 3.72 13.66 -1.25
N ALA A 38 4.24 12.46 -1.46
CA ALA A 38 4.28 11.82 -2.77
C ALA A 38 2.87 11.56 -3.32
N ILE A 39 1.97 11.08 -2.47
CA ILE A 39 0.55 10.83 -2.77
C ILE A 39 -0.11 12.11 -3.26
N HIS A 40 0.07 13.22 -2.53
CA HIS A 40 -0.49 14.52 -2.92
C HIS A 40 0.15 15.07 -4.20
N GLU A 41 1.48 15.00 -4.36
CA GLU A 41 2.18 15.50 -5.56
C GLU A 41 1.81 14.71 -6.83
N LEU A 42 1.57 13.40 -6.71
CA LEU A 42 1.26 12.51 -7.84
C LEU A 42 -0.25 12.33 -8.07
N GLY A 43 -1.10 12.70 -7.10
CA GLY A 43 -2.53 12.41 -7.15
C GLY A 43 -2.81 10.90 -7.10
N ILE A 44 -2.14 10.19 -6.19
CA ILE A 44 -2.39 8.77 -5.89
C ILE A 44 -3.74 8.65 -5.19
N LEU A 45 -4.55 7.67 -5.60
CA LEU A 45 -5.90 7.46 -5.09
C LEU A 45 -6.09 6.11 -4.40
N ILE A 46 -5.32 5.09 -4.77
CA ILE A 46 -5.48 3.72 -4.28
C ILE A 46 -4.47 3.41 -3.18
N ILE A 47 -3.19 3.71 -3.42
CA ILE A 47 -2.10 3.48 -2.45
C ILE A 47 -2.01 4.62 -1.44
N GLN A 48 -3.03 4.76 -0.60
CA GLN A 48 -3.06 5.75 0.47
C GLN A 48 -3.81 5.24 1.71
N ASP A 49 -3.51 5.85 2.85
CA ASP A 49 -4.15 5.56 4.14
C ASP A 49 -5.67 5.72 4.05
N GLY A 50 -6.40 4.80 4.67
CA GLY A 50 -7.86 4.72 4.65
C GLY A 50 -8.47 4.19 3.34
N SER A 51 -7.68 3.67 2.41
CA SER A 51 -8.18 3.16 1.12
C SER A 51 -8.47 1.66 1.13
N GLU A 52 -9.39 1.29 0.25
CA GLU A 52 -9.73 -0.09 -0.08
C GLU A 52 -9.25 -0.41 -1.50
N ILE A 53 -8.72 -1.62 -1.69
CA ILE A 53 -8.24 -2.11 -2.99
C ILE A 53 -9.04 -3.35 -3.37
N ALA A 54 -9.90 -3.21 -4.37
CA ALA A 54 -10.58 -4.33 -5.00
C ALA A 54 -9.72 -4.94 -6.11
N PHE A 55 -9.99 -6.20 -6.47
CA PHE A 55 -9.22 -6.93 -7.48
C PHE A 55 -9.11 -6.20 -8.82
N HIS A 56 -10.19 -5.56 -9.28
CA HIS A 56 -10.20 -4.82 -10.55
C HIS A 56 -9.28 -3.59 -10.56
N GLN A 57 -8.89 -3.07 -9.38
CA GLN A 57 -7.97 -1.95 -9.23
C GLN A 57 -6.51 -2.40 -9.12
N LEU A 58 -6.22 -3.71 -9.12
CA LEU A 58 -4.86 -4.23 -8.94
C LEU A 58 -3.88 -3.64 -9.98
N GLY A 59 -4.29 -3.50 -11.24
CA GLY A 59 -3.45 -2.90 -12.28
C GLY A 59 -3.10 -1.44 -11.94
N ASP A 60 -4.12 -0.63 -11.67
CA ASP A 60 -3.96 0.79 -11.33
C ASP A 60 -3.13 0.96 -10.04
N ALA A 61 -3.31 0.07 -9.05
CA ALA A 61 -2.55 0.07 -7.80
C ALA A 61 -1.05 -0.22 -8.02
N LEU A 62 -0.72 -1.15 -8.92
CA LEU A 62 0.68 -1.43 -9.29
C LEU A 62 1.31 -0.27 -10.05
N ASP A 63 0.54 0.39 -10.92
CA ASP A 63 0.99 1.58 -11.65
C ASP A 63 1.23 2.76 -10.69
N GLU A 64 0.35 2.97 -9.70
CA GLU A 64 0.55 3.95 -8.63
C GLU A 64 1.81 3.67 -7.80
N LEU A 65 2.06 2.40 -7.46
CA LEU A 65 3.29 1.99 -6.79
C LEU A 65 4.53 2.33 -7.63
N GLU A 66 4.51 2.08 -8.95
CA GLU A 66 5.66 2.42 -9.80
C GLU A 66 5.90 3.94 -9.83
N ARG A 67 4.83 4.75 -9.88
CA ARG A 67 4.95 6.21 -9.82
C ARG A 67 5.53 6.69 -8.49
N LEU A 68 5.15 6.06 -7.37
CA LEU A 68 5.73 6.34 -6.04
C LEU A 68 7.22 5.98 -5.99
N ARG A 69 7.62 4.86 -6.60
CA ARG A 69 9.02 4.45 -6.72
C ARG A 69 9.84 5.45 -7.52
N GLU A 70 9.33 5.88 -8.68
CA GLU A 70 9.99 6.89 -9.51
C GLU A 70 10.13 8.22 -8.78
N TRP A 71 9.08 8.65 -8.06
CA TRP A 71 9.13 9.86 -7.25
C TRP A 71 10.20 9.76 -6.15
N ALA A 72 10.28 8.62 -5.46
CA ALA A 72 11.30 8.40 -4.43
C ALA A 72 12.71 8.52 -5.03
N ILE A 73 12.97 7.87 -6.17
CA ILE A 73 14.27 7.94 -6.88
C ILE A 73 14.65 9.38 -7.25
N GLN A 74 13.67 10.23 -7.57
CA GLN A 74 13.92 11.60 -7.97
C GLN A 74 14.05 12.59 -6.80
N ARG A 75 13.51 12.26 -5.62
CA ARG A 75 13.31 13.23 -4.52
C ARG A 75 13.98 12.85 -3.21
N LEU A 76 14.24 11.57 -2.98
CA LEU A 76 14.85 11.05 -1.77
C LEU A 76 16.28 10.59 -2.05
N GLU A 77 17.08 10.51 -0.99
CA GLU A 77 18.46 10.04 -1.07
C GLU A 77 18.79 9.16 0.14
N GLY A 78 19.89 8.39 0.04
CA GLY A 78 20.41 7.61 1.17
C GLY A 78 19.40 6.60 1.72
N ALA A 79 19.25 6.59 3.04
CA ALA A 79 18.45 5.58 3.75
C ALA A 79 16.95 5.69 3.43
N ASP A 80 16.45 6.91 3.23
CA ASP A 80 15.02 7.14 3.00
C ASP A 80 14.59 6.63 1.62
N LEU A 81 15.44 6.86 0.61
CA LEU A 81 15.25 6.28 -0.72
C LEU A 81 15.23 4.75 -0.67
N GLU A 82 16.24 4.13 -0.06
CA GLU A 82 16.33 2.68 0.01
C GLU A 82 15.16 2.07 0.80
N TYR A 83 14.72 2.74 1.86
CA TYR A 83 13.54 2.32 2.62
C TYR A 83 12.28 2.39 1.75
N MET A 84 11.93 3.57 1.22
CA MET A 84 10.68 3.74 0.46
C MET A 84 10.63 2.83 -0.77
N LYS A 85 11.72 2.77 -1.54
CA LYS A 85 11.84 1.89 -2.69
C LYS A 85 11.68 0.42 -2.29
N GLY A 86 12.34 -0.01 -1.21
CA GLY A 86 12.22 -1.37 -0.68
C GLY A 86 10.79 -1.72 -0.26
N ARG A 87 10.06 -0.78 0.35
CA ARG A 87 8.64 -0.95 0.69
C ARG A 87 7.78 -1.09 -0.56
N VAL A 88 7.97 -0.20 -1.54
CA VAL A 88 7.21 -0.25 -2.80
C VAL A 88 7.45 -1.57 -3.55
N GLU A 89 8.71 -1.97 -3.72
CA GLU A 89 9.07 -3.21 -4.42
C GLU A 89 8.57 -4.47 -3.67
N HIS A 90 8.40 -4.39 -2.34
CA HIS A 90 7.76 -5.43 -1.55
C HIS A 90 6.26 -5.49 -1.81
N LEU A 91 5.56 -4.35 -1.78
CA LEU A 91 4.12 -4.29 -2.04
C LEU A 91 3.76 -4.74 -3.46
N GLN A 92 4.57 -4.38 -4.47
CA GLN A 92 4.40 -4.85 -5.85
C GLN A 92 4.47 -6.38 -5.96
N ARG A 93 5.21 -7.06 -5.07
CA ARG A 93 5.28 -8.53 -5.02
C ARG A 93 4.12 -9.15 -4.24
N ILE A 94 3.65 -8.49 -3.18
CA ILE A 94 2.57 -9.01 -2.35
C ILE A 94 1.20 -8.82 -3.02
N LEU A 95 0.89 -7.63 -3.54
CA LEU A 95 -0.44 -7.29 -4.04
C LEU A 95 -1.01 -8.32 -5.02
N PRO A 96 -0.27 -8.80 -6.04
CA PRO A 96 -0.82 -9.80 -6.97
C PRO A 96 -1.14 -11.15 -6.32
N ASN A 97 -0.47 -11.49 -5.22
CA ASN A 97 -0.66 -12.75 -4.49
C ASN A 97 -1.65 -12.62 -3.33
N ALA A 98 -2.11 -11.40 -3.03
CA ALA A 98 -3.02 -11.13 -1.93
C ALA A 98 -4.48 -11.44 -2.30
N PHE A 99 -4.82 -11.49 -3.59
CA PHE A 99 -6.15 -11.82 -4.09
C PHE A 99 -6.24 -13.32 -4.43
N ASP A 100 -7.02 -14.08 -3.66
CA ASP A 100 -7.34 -15.49 -3.97
C ASP A 100 -8.67 -15.64 -4.73
N SER A 101 -9.45 -14.56 -4.82
CA SER A 101 -10.66 -14.42 -5.63
C SER A 101 -10.92 -12.95 -5.97
N GLU A 102 -11.81 -12.68 -6.92
CA GLU A 102 -12.17 -11.31 -7.33
C GLU A 102 -12.98 -10.54 -6.28
N GLU A 103 -13.52 -11.24 -5.27
CA GLU A 103 -14.32 -10.68 -4.18
C GLU A 103 -13.46 -10.15 -3.02
N VAL A 104 -12.15 -10.46 -3.02
CA VAL A 104 -11.23 -9.98 -1.98
C VAL A 104 -11.07 -8.47 -2.06
N ILE A 105 -11.19 -7.84 -0.89
CA ILE A 105 -10.87 -6.43 -0.66
C ILE A 105 -9.66 -6.37 0.28
N LEU A 106 -8.65 -5.61 -0.11
CA LEU A 106 -7.54 -5.25 0.77
C LEU A 106 -7.79 -3.86 1.35
N TYR A 107 -7.25 -3.61 2.53
CA TYR A 107 -7.43 -2.34 3.22
C TYR A 107 -6.09 -1.74 3.62
N ILE A 108 -6.01 -0.42 3.60
CA ILE A 108 -4.86 0.34 4.08
C ILE A 108 -5.27 1.18 5.29
N PHE A 109 -4.61 0.96 6.44
CA PHE A 109 -4.74 1.76 7.67
C PHE A 109 -3.54 1.62 8.60
#